data_AF-A0A7C2KRE2-F1
#
_entry.id   AF-A0A7C2KRE2-F1
#
_cell.length_a   1.000
_cell.length_b   1.000
_cell.length_c   1.000
_cell.angle_alpha   90.00
_cell.angle_beta   90.00
_cell.angle_gamma   90.00
#
_symmetry.space_group_name_H-M   'P 1'
#
loop_
_entity.id
_entity.type
_entity.pdbx_description
1 polymer ?
#
loop_
_entity_poly.entity_id
_entity_poly.type
_entity_poly.pdbx_seq_one_letter_code
_entity_poly.pdbx_strand_id
1 'polypeptide(L)'
;MIRNHREAFSLVTAIFLIVLMASIAIYVMSLSGKIVKETTTQYKKEQAMLLAKSYTELAIMTVTANDRNGTNPCITNINANVGPSNPETSGEGYRVRTRISYIGADSDIGSCSGTRQLDNPSVGNNELNIIVDVYVEYKDIIQGDISASPWITYHRRTLQKI
;
A
#
# COMPACT_ATOMS: atom_id res chain seq x y z
N MET A 1 -38.83 63.09 4.74
CA MET A 1 -38.83 61.96 5.70
C MET A 1 -38.56 60.60 5.01
N ILE A 2 -37.79 60.54 3.92
CA ILE A 2 -37.53 59.30 3.14
C ILE A 2 -36.06 58.82 3.26
N ARG A 3 -35.17 59.62 3.87
CA ARG A 3 -33.72 59.31 3.94
C ARG A 3 -33.37 58.16 4.89
N ASN A 4 -34.15 57.95 5.96
CA ASN A 4 -33.86 56.96 7.00
C ASN A 4 -34.13 55.51 6.57
N HIS A 5 -35.01 55.26 5.58
CA HIS A 5 -35.34 53.90 5.13
C HIS A 5 -34.28 53.30 4.19
N ARG A 6 -33.48 54.12 3.49
CA ARG A 6 -32.41 53.63 2.60
C ARG A 6 -31.20 53.08 3.36
N GLU A 7 -30.88 53.66 4.52
CA GLU A 7 -29.74 53.23 5.34
C GLU A 7 -30.00 51.89 6.05
N ALA A 8 -31.23 51.67 6.52
CA ALA A 8 -31.63 50.39 7.11
C ALA A 8 -31.61 49.24 6.07
N PHE A 9 -32.08 49.49 4.84
CA PHE A 9 -32.05 48.49 3.77
C PHE A 9 -30.61 48.14 3.34
N SER A 10 -29.74 49.15 3.23
CA SER A 10 -28.32 48.96 2.92
C SER A 10 -27.59 48.10 3.97
N LEU A 11 -27.91 48.30 5.26
CA LEU A 11 -27.30 47.56 6.37
C LEU A 11 -27.72 46.09 6.36
N VAL A 12 -29.00 45.79 6.08
CA VAL A 12 -29.50 44.39 6.00
C VAL A 12 -28.88 43.64 4.83
N THR A 13 -28.75 44.28 3.65
CA THR A 13 -28.10 43.64 2.49
C THR A 13 -26.62 43.34 2.74
N ALA A 14 -25.92 44.21 3.48
CA ALA A 14 -24.51 43.99 3.82
C ALA A 14 -24.34 42.79 4.76
N ILE A 15 -25.19 42.65 5.78
CA ILE A 15 -25.18 41.50 6.69
C ILE A 15 -25.47 40.20 5.92
N PHE A 16 -26.46 40.22 5.03
CA PHE A 16 -26.79 39.06 4.20
C PHE A 16 -25.60 38.63 3.33
N LEU A 17 -24.90 39.58 2.70
CA LEU A 17 -23.70 39.29 1.91
C LEU A 17 -22.56 38.71 2.76
N ILE A 18 -22.35 39.22 3.98
CA ILE A 18 -21.33 38.69 4.90
C ILE A 18 -21.64 37.24 5.28
N VAL A 19 -22.89 36.94 5.64
CA VAL A 19 -23.32 35.57 5.99
C VAL A 19 -23.18 34.62 4.79
N LEU A 20 -23.52 35.08 3.59
CA LEU A 20 -23.37 34.30 2.37
C LEU A 20 -21.90 33.99 2.10
N MET A 21 -21.01 34.98 2.17
CA MET A 21 -19.57 34.76 2.01
C MET A 21 -18.99 33.85 3.09
N ALA A 22 -19.45 33.98 4.34
CA ALA A 22 -19.04 33.10 5.44
C ALA A 22 -19.44 31.64 5.19
N SER A 23 -20.65 31.40 4.68
CA SER A 23 -21.12 30.03 4.37
C SER A 23 -20.28 29.38 3.26
N ILE A 24 -19.92 30.14 2.23
CA ILE A 24 -19.06 29.66 1.14
C ILE A 24 -17.65 29.37 1.67
N ALA A 25 -17.10 30.25 2.51
CA ALA A 25 -15.76 30.05 3.09
C ALA A 25 -15.68 28.76 3.93
N ILE A 26 -16.70 28.50 4.76
CA ILE A 26 -16.77 27.25 5.56
C ILE A 26 -16.87 26.03 4.64
N TYR A 27 -17.68 26.11 3.59
CA TYR A 27 -17.82 25.02 2.62
C TYR A 27 -16.49 24.72 1.91
N VAL A 28 -15.81 25.75 1.40
CA VAL A 28 -14.49 25.62 0.74
C VAL A 28 -13.44 25.03 1.69
N MET A 29 -13.43 25.44 2.96
CA MET A 29 -12.52 24.88 3.95
C MET A 29 -12.80 23.38 4.20
N SER A 30 -14.08 23.01 4.33
CA SER A 30 -14.47 21.61 4.54
C SER A 30 -14.12 20.73 3.33
N LEU A 31 -14.27 21.26 2.10
CA LEU A 31 -13.92 20.56 0.88
C LEU A 31 -12.41 20.40 0.75
N SER A 32 -11.65 21.46 1.03
CA SER A 32 -10.18 21.43 1.01
C SER A 32 -9.62 20.38 1.97
N GLY A 33 -10.18 20.27 3.18
CA GLY A 33 -9.80 19.24 4.15
C GLY A 33 -10.03 17.82 3.63
N LYS A 34 -11.13 17.59 2.90
CA LYS A 34 -11.41 16.29 2.26
C LYS A 34 -10.43 16.00 1.12
N ILE A 35 -10.17 16.97 0.25
CA ILE A 35 -9.23 16.82 -0.88
C ILE A 35 -7.82 16.49 -0.40
N VAL A 36 -7.33 17.15 0.66
CA VAL A 36 -6.00 16.86 1.21
C VAL A 36 -5.93 15.44 1.79
N LYS A 37 -6.99 14.99 2.47
CA LYS A 37 -7.04 13.61 2.98
C LYS A 37 -7.09 12.58 1.84
N GLU A 38 -7.89 12.81 0.81
CA GLU A 38 -7.97 11.89 -0.33
C GLU A 38 -6.64 11.82 -1.09
N THR A 39 -6.02 12.96 -1.39
CA THR A 39 -4.72 13.00 -2.10
C THR A 39 -3.60 12.29 -1.34
N THR A 40 -3.53 12.44 -0.01
CA THR A 40 -2.54 11.73 0.80
C THR A 40 -2.78 10.21 0.84
N THR A 41 -4.05 9.78 0.93
CA THR A 41 -4.37 8.34 0.86
C THR A 41 -4.06 7.74 -0.52
N GLN A 42 -4.30 8.50 -1.59
CA GLN A 42 -3.95 8.10 -2.95
C GLN A 42 -2.43 7.97 -3.11
N TYR A 43 -1.67 8.96 -2.67
CA TYR A 43 -0.21 8.92 -2.72
C TYR A 43 0.37 7.70 -1.97
N LYS A 44 -0.17 7.37 -0.78
CA LYS A 44 0.26 6.17 -0.04
C LYS A 44 -0.02 4.88 -0.82
N LYS A 45 -1.17 4.80 -1.47
CA LYS A 45 -1.55 3.64 -2.28
C LYS A 45 -0.67 3.48 -3.52
N GLU A 46 -0.36 4.58 -4.21
CA GLU A 46 0.54 4.58 -5.36
C GLU A 46 1.95 4.15 -4.98
N GLN A 47 2.49 4.66 -3.87
CA GLN A 47 3.77 4.20 -3.33
C GLN A 47 3.74 2.71 -2.96
N ALA A 48 2.67 2.23 -2.32
CA ALA A 48 2.54 0.82 -2.00
C ALA A 48 2.54 -0.07 -3.27
N MET A 49 1.91 0.39 -4.34
CA MET A 49 1.93 -0.29 -5.64
C MET A 49 3.33 -0.31 -6.26
N LEU A 50 4.05 0.81 -6.22
CA LEU A 50 5.42 0.90 -6.72
C LEU A 50 6.37 -0.03 -5.94
N LEU A 51 6.26 -0.05 -4.62
CA LEU A 51 7.03 -0.97 -3.77
C LEU A 51 6.69 -2.42 -4.09
N ALA A 52 5.42 -2.76 -4.26
CA ALA A 52 5.04 -4.12 -4.62
C ALA A 52 5.66 -4.56 -5.94
N LYS A 53 5.72 -3.67 -6.95
CA LYS A 53 6.40 -3.93 -8.22
C LYS A 53 7.91 -4.10 -8.06
N SER A 54 8.56 -3.21 -7.32
CA SER A 54 10.00 -3.32 -7.08
C SER A 54 10.37 -4.63 -6.38
N TYR A 55 9.62 -5.02 -5.36
CA TYR A 55 9.89 -6.25 -4.60
C TYR A 55 9.55 -7.53 -5.38
N THR A 56 8.59 -7.51 -6.31
CA THR A 56 8.41 -8.65 -7.22
C THR A 56 9.63 -8.83 -8.13
N GLU A 57 10.17 -7.75 -8.69
CA GLU A 57 11.36 -7.85 -9.55
C GLU A 57 12.59 -8.29 -8.76
N LEU A 58 12.76 -7.75 -7.54
CA LEU A 58 13.81 -8.19 -6.62
C LEU A 58 13.68 -9.68 -6.30
N ALA A 59 12.46 -10.17 -6.05
CA ALA A 59 12.23 -11.58 -5.77
C ALA A 59 12.57 -12.46 -6.97
N ILE A 60 12.15 -12.09 -8.18
CA ILE A 60 12.51 -12.83 -9.40
C ILE A 60 14.03 -12.86 -9.57
N MET A 61 14.70 -11.71 -9.48
CA MET A 61 16.16 -11.62 -9.60
C MET A 61 16.88 -12.49 -8.57
N THR A 62 16.43 -12.46 -7.31
CA THR A 62 17.05 -13.23 -6.23
C THR A 62 16.83 -14.73 -6.44
N VAL A 63 15.65 -15.13 -6.91
CA VAL A 63 15.34 -16.54 -7.23
C VAL A 63 16.16 -17.06 -8.40
N THR A 64 16.37 -16.24 -9.45
CA THR A 64 17.20 -16.58 -10.61
C THR A 64 18.70 -16.61 -10.30
N ALA A 65 19.14 -15.75 -9.38
CA ALA A 65 20.55 -15.68 -8.98
C ALA A 65 20.92 -16.73 -7.91
N ASN A 66 19.94 -17.40 -7.30
CA ASN A 66 20.19 -18.38 -6.25
C ASN A 66 20.73 -19.68 -6.83
N ASP A 67 21.90 -20.11 -6.36
CA ASP A 67 22.43 -21.44 -6.65
C ASP A 67 21.63 -22.50 -5.87
N ARG A 68 20.98 -23.39 -6.61
CA ARG A 68 20.10 -24.44 -6.09
C ARG A 68 20.85 -25.66 -5.56
N ASN A 69 22.17 -25.72 -5.73
CA ASN A 69 23.01 -26.83 -5.28
C ASN A 69 23.68 -26.56 -3.91
N GLY A 70 23.36 -25.45 -3.26
CA GLY A 70 23.93 -25.04 -1.96
C GLY A 70 23.10 -25.45 -0.73
N THR A 71 23.57 -25.05 0.46
CA THR A 71 22.97 -25.38 1.78
C THR A 71 21.57 -24.77 2.02
N ASN A 72 21.12 -23.83 1.17
CA ASN A 72 19.78 -23.23 1.27
C ASN A 72 19.17 -23.03 -0.14
N PRO A 73 18.66 -24.10 -0.75
CA PRO A 73 18.34 -24.13 -2.17
C PRO A 73 17.12 -23.28 -2.52
N CYS A 74 16.30 -22.86 -1.55
CA CYS A 74 15.02 -22.20 -1.83
C CYS A 74 14.79 -20.96 -0.98
N ILE A 75 14.70 -19.81 -1.66
CA ILE A 75 14.34 -18.54 -1.04
C ILE A 75 12.83 -18.48 -0.87
N THR A 76 12.34 -18.38 0.36
CA THR A 76 10.89 -18.45 0.65
C THR A 76 10.28 -17.10 0.99
N ASN A 77 11.09 -16.16 1.47
CA ASN A 77 10.62 -14.88 1.96
C ASN A 77 11.66 -13.78 1.79
N ILE A 78 11.19 -12.60 1.36
CA ILE A 78 11.95 -11.36 1.33
C ILE A 78 11.09 -10.32 2.03
N ASN A 79 11.42 -10.03 3.29
CA ASN A 79 10.68 -9.09 4.13
C ASN A 79 11.52 -7.86 4.37
N ALA A 80 10.89 -6.69 4.38
CA ALA A 80 11.56 -5.43 4.65
C ALA A 80 10.59 -4.39 5.20
N ASN A 81 11.14 -3.40 5.89
CA ASN A 81 10.43 -2.20 6.32
C ASN A 81 11.04 -1.02 5.56
N VAL A 82 10.21 -0.29 4.82
CA VAL A 82 10.63 0.82 3.96
C VAL A 82 10.04 2.12 4.52
N GLY A 83 10.91 3.04 4.94
CA GLY A 83 10.52 4.32 5.51
C GLY A 83 11.40 4.75 6.68
N PRO A 84 11.09 5.89 7.31
CA PRO A 84 11.88 6.43 8.40
C PRO A 84 11.78 5.58 9.68
N SER A 85 10.76 4.75 9.81
CA SER A 85 10.48 3.95 11.00
C SER A 85 9.62 2.73 10.65
N ASN A 86 9.45 1.82 11.63
CA ASN A 86 8.55 0.68 11.46
C ASN A 86 7.09 1.16 11.53
N PRO A 87 6.24 0.89 10.52
CA PRO A 87 4.83 1.31 10.53
C PRO A 87 4.02 0.69 11.67
N GLU A 88 4.50 -0.39 12.27
CA GLU A 88 3.83 -1.00 13.42
C GLU A 88 3.90 -0.12 14.67
N THR A 89 5.06 0.50 14.93
CA THR A 89 5.33 1.30 16.13
C THR A 89 5.13 2.80 15.93
N SER A 90 5.41 3.30 14.72
CA SER A 90 5.35 4.74 14.39
C SER A 90 4.12 5.12 13.58
N GLY A 91 3.43 4.16 12.94
CA GLY A 91 2.37 4.44 11.97
C GLY A 91 2.89 5.02 10.64
N GLU A 92 4.21 5.19 10.51
CA GLU A 92 4.87 5.76 9.33
C GLU A 92 5.67 4.69 8.57
N GLY A 93 5.68 4.78 7.24
CA GLY A 93 6.37 3.84 6.36
C GLY A 93 5.51 2.67 5.90
N TYR A 94 6.19 1.68 5.31
CA TYR A 94 5.59 0.52 4.66
C TYR A 94 6.27 -0.76 5.14
N ARG A 95 5.47 -1.78 5.42
CA ARG A 95 5.93 -3.14 5.70
C ARG A 95 5.71 -3.97 4.45
N VAL A 96 6.80 -4.48 3.88
CA VAL A 96 6.77 -5.32 2.69
C VAL A 96 7.03 -6.76 3.10
N ARG A 97 6.11 -7.66 2.75
CA ARG A 97 6.22 -9.10 2.95
C ARG A 97 6.12 -9.78 1.60
N THR A 98 7.25 -10.26 1.10
CA THR A 98 7.31 -11.04 -0.13
C THR A 98 7.37 -12.51 0.20
N ARG A 99 6.54 -13.29 -0.47
CA ARG A 99 6.38 -14.72 -0.29
C ARG A 99 6.56 -15.39 -1.64
N ILE A 100 7.45 -16.37 -1.68
CA ILE A 100 7.81 -17.07 -2.92
C ILE A 100 7.41 -18.53 -2.73
N SER A 101 6.56 -19.00 -3.64
CA SER A 101 6.11 -20.38 -3.69
C SER A 101 6.57 -21.01 -5.00
N TYR A 102 6.92 -22.29 -4.96
CA TYR A 102 7.55 -23.01 -6.06
C TYR A 102 6.63 -24.11 -6.59
N ILE A 103 6.70 -24.31 -7.90
CA ILE A 103 6.06 -25.38 -8.66
C ILE A 103 7.14 -25.94 -9.58
N GLY A 104 7.50 -27.21 -9.45
CA GLY A 104 8.62 -27.79 -10.18
C GLY A 104 8.82 -29.27 -9.85
N ALA A 105 9.82 -29.90 -10.47
CA ALA A 105 10.14 -31.30 -10.21
C ALA A 105 10.81 -31.52 -8.84
N ASP A 106 10.69 -32.74 -8.30
CA ASP A 106 11.21 -33.09 -6.96
C ASP A 106 12.72 -32.97 -6.85
N SER A 107 13.41 -33.16 -7.97
CA SER A 107 14.85 -32.91 -8.10
C SER A 107 15.25 -31.46 -7.82
N ASP A 108 14.38 -30.50 -8.13
CA ASP A 108 14.70 -29.07 -8.06
C ASP A 108 14.11 -28.40 -6.81
N ILE A 109 12.95 -28.86 -6.36
CA ILE A 109 12.22 -28.23 -5.25
C ILE A 109 12.06 -29.14 -4.03
N GLY A 110 12.41 -30.42 -4.08
CA GLY A 110 12.18 -31.39 -2.98
C GLY A 110 12.86 -31.01 -1.64
N SER A 111 13.93 -30.22 -1.70
CA SER A 111 14.64 -29.67 -0.54
C SER A 111 14.07 -28.35 -0.01
N CYS A 112 13.11 -27.73 -0.71
CA CYS A 112 12.41 -26.53 -0.23
C CYS A 112 11.47 -26.87 0.95
N SER A 113 11.08 -25.87 1.74
CA SER A 113 10.02 -26.05 2.75
C SER A 113 8.70 -26.46 2.09
N GLY A 114 8.07 -27.54 2.58
CA GLY A 114 6.77 -28.02 2.10
C GLY A 114 5.63 -27.01 2.22
N THR A 115 5.76 -25.98 3.06
CA THR A 115 4.79 -24.87 3.13
C THR A 115 4.82 -23.92 1.92
N ARG A 116 5.85 -24.08 1.06
CA ARG A 116 6.13 -23.24 -0.12
C ARG A 116 6.23 -24.05 -1.40
N GLN A 117 6.07 -25.36 -1.33
CA GLN A 117 5.88 -26.23 -2.48
C GLN A 117 4.36 -26.29 -2.75
N LEU A 118 3.93 -25.88 -3.93
CA LEU A 118 2.51 -25.93 -4.31
C LEU A 118 2.18 -27.19 -5.10
N ASP A 119 3.13 -27.65 -5.91
CA ASP A 119 3.06 -28.93 -6.58
C ASP A 119 4.48 -29.43 -6.86
N ASN A 120 4.67 -30.73 -6.73
CA ASN A 120 5.97 -31.40 -6.83
C ASN A 120 5.87 -32.81 -7.43
N PRO A 121 5.54 -32.93 -8.73
CA PRO A 121 5.39 -34.24 -9.35
C PRO A 121 6.72 -34.95 -9.50
N SER A 122 6.73 -36.24 -9.15
CA SER A 122 7.91 -37.12 -9.17
C SER A 122 8.31 -37.58 -10.58
N VAL A 123 7.50 -37.29 -11.61
CA VAL A 123 7.69 -37.77 -12.99
C VAL A 123 7.32 -36.68 -14.00
N GLY A 124 8.30 -36.16 -14.74
CA GLY A 124 8.09 -35.22 -15.86
C GLY A 124 9.13 -34.10 -15.94
N ASN A 125 9.38 -33.59 -17.16
CA ASN A 125 10.13 -32.35 -17.39
C ASN A 125 9.25 -31.17 -16.98
N ASN A 126 9.23 -30.87 -15.68
CA ASN A 126 8.48 -29.74 -15.17
C ASN A 126 9.41 -28.55 -15.03
N GLU A 127 9.25 -27.63 -15.97
CA GLU A 127 9.89 -26.32 -15.93
C GLU A 127 9.60 -25.66 -14.58
N LEU A 128 10.62 -25.05 -14.00
CA LEU A 128 10.49 -24.41 -12.70
C LEU A 128 9.62 -23.17 -12.85
N ASN A 129 8.57 -23.09 -12.04
CA ASN A 129 7.69 -21.96 -11.98
C ASN A 129 7.64 -21.44 -10.55
N ILE A 130 7.60 -20.13 -10.41
CA ILE A 130 7.41 -19.47 -9.12
C ILE A 130 6.18 -18.60 -9.12
N ILE A 131 5.54 -18.58 -7.97
CA ILE A 131 4.51 -17.61 -7.63
C ILE A 131 5.11 -16.66 -6.60
N VAL A 132 5.17 -15.39 -6.96
CA VAL A 132 5.62 -14.32 -6.08
C VAL A 132 4.41 -13.54 -5.60
N ASP A 133 4.16 -13.61 -4.31
CA ASP A 133 3.14 -12.85 -3.60
C ASP A 133 3.80 -11.74 -2.80
N VAL A 134 3.52 -10.48 -3.14
CA VAL A 134 4.02 -9.32 -2.40
C VAL A 134 2.85 -8.62 -1.71
N TYR A 135 2.97 -8.48 -0.39
CA TYR A 135 2.06 -7.73 0.45
C TYR A 135 2.78 -6.48 0.94
N VAL A 136 2.25 -5.31 0.58
CA VAL A 136 2.73 -4.03 1.09
C VAL A 136 1.66 -3.47 2.02
N GLU A 137 2.04 -3.25 3.26
CA GLU A 137 1.14 -2.85 4.33
C GLU A 137 1.55 -1.49 4.89
N TYR A 138 0.57 -0.62 5.10
CA TYR A 138 0.77 0.67 5.76
C TYR A 138 -0.42 0.96 6.67
N LYS A 139 -0.23 1.86 7.63
CA LYS A 139 -1.30 2.33 8.51
C LYS A 139 -1.82 3.68 8.06
N ASP A 140 -3.13 3.87 8.19
CA ASP A 140 -3.74 5.20 8.19
C ASP A 140 -4.04 5.59 9.63
N ILE A 141 -3.29 6.58 10.15
CA ILE A 141 -3.30 6.90 11.57
C ILE A 141 -4.61 7.60 11.92
N ILE A 142 -5.41 6.97 12.79
CA ILE A 142 -6.65 7.55 13.31
C ILE A 142 -6.35 8.22 14.64
N GLN A 143 -6.49 9.55 14.70
CA GLN A 143 -6.45 10.33 15.95
C GLN A 143 -5.23 10.05 16.87
N GLY A 144 -4.07 9.74 16.28
CA GLY A 144 -2.82 9.51 17.03
C GLY A 144 -2.70 8.14 17.72
N ASP A 145 -3.69 7.25 17.60
CA ASP A 145 -3.61 5.89 18.13
C ASP A 145 -3.13 4.91 17.05
N ILE A 146 -1.83 4.60 17.09
CA ILE A 146 -1.17 3.72 16.12
C ILE A 146 -1.66 2.27 16.27
N SER A 147 -2.05 1.85 17.47
CA SER A 147 -2.48 0.47 17.76
C SER A 147 -3.89 0.22 17.26
N ALA A 148 -4.77 1.21 17.38
CA ALA A 148 -6.15 1.15 16.88
C ALA A 148 -6.28 1.42 15.37
N SER A 149 -5.21 1.90 14.73
CA SER A 149 -5.21 2.25 13.30
C SER A 149 -5.24 1.01 12.39
N PRO A 150 -6.13 0.94 11.39
CA PRO A 150 -6.26 -0.22 10.52
C PRO A 150 -5.05 -0.37 9.60
N TRP A 151 -4.71 -1.62 9.31
CA TRP A 151 -3.75 -1.94 8.26
C TRP A 151 -4.43 -1.90 6.90
N ILE A 152 -3.87 -1.12 5.99
CA ILE A 152 -4.22 -1.19 4.57
C ILE A 152 -3.16 -2.04 3.89
N THR A 153 -3.60 -3.08 3.20
CA THR A 153 -2.73 -4.02 2.48
C THR A 153 -2.96 -3.91 0.99
N TYR A 154 -1.90 -3.61 0.25
CA TYR A 154 -1.84 -3.80 -1.19
C TYR A 154 -1.18 -5.15 -1.49
N HIS A 155 -1.87 -6.00 -2.24
CA HIS A 155 -1.37 -7.31 -2.65
C HIS A 155 -1.16 -7.35 -4.16
N ARG A 156 -0.02 -7.89 -4.57
CA ARG A 156 0.29 -8.21 -5.96
C ARG A 156 0.79 -9.66 -6.03
N ARG A 157 0.20 -10.44 -6.93
CA ARG A 157 0.66 -11.78 -7.29
C ARG A 157 1.18 -11.79 -8.72
N THR A 158 2.33 -12.44 -8.93
CA THR A 158 2.89 -12.70 -10.26
C THR A 158 3.34 -14.14 -10.36
N LEU A 159 3.08 -14.78 -11.51
CA LEU A 159 3.62 -16.08 -11.87
C LEU A 159 4.77 -15.85 -12.85
N GLN A 160 5.92 -16.43 -12.56
CA GLN A 160 7.10 -16.35 -13.43
C GLN A 160 7.62 -17.77 -13.68
N LYS A 161 7.83 -18.08 -14.95
CA LYS A 161 8.58 -19.25 -15.39
C LYS A 161 10.06 -18.92 -15.37
N ILE A 162 10.87 -19.80 -14.80
CA ILE A 162 12.32 -19.64 -14.61
C ILE A 162 13.11 -20.77 -15.26
#